data_AF-A0A2Z4UHC1-F1
#
_entry.id   AF-A0A2Z4UHC1-F1
#
_cell.length_a   1.000
_cell.length_b   1.000
_cell.length_c   1.000
_cell.angle_alpha   90.00
_cell.angle_beta   90.00
_cell.angle_gamma   90.00
#
_symmetry.space_group_name_H-M   'P 1'
#
loop_
_entity.id
_entity.type
_entity.pdbx_description
1 polymer ?
#
loop_
_entity_poly.entity_id
_entity_poly.type
_entity_poly.pdbx_seq_one_letter_code
_entity_poly.pdbx_strand_id
1 'polypeptide(L)'
;MANGGWHGTREQLERLEASLKTMDPDFCSFASKYNLDLKKISKDGPVRFLEWGKEVRCLIQVYLADETDLTLNLWICAFQDRAGKRYWKKELIRTEVSARQLAEELAELLETGKHKLDQWASRPEELEFATDLQM
;
A
#
# COMPACT_ATOMS: atom_id res chain seq x y z
N MET A 1 19.97 -12.50 -3.89
CA MET A 1 19.63 -11.91 -2.58
C MET A 1 20.20 -10.50 -2.58
N ALA A 2 19.40 -9.52 -2.98
CA ALA A 2 19.75 -8.11 -2.84
C ALA A 2 19.11 -7.64 -1.53
N ASN A 3 19.93 -7.14 -0.61
CA ASN A 3 19.44 -6.41 0.55
C ASN A 3 18.84 -5.10 0.03
N GLY A 4 17.54 -5.12 -0.25
CA GLY A 4 16.80 -4.07 -0.96
C GLY A 4 16.64 -2.82 -0.10
N GLY A 5 17.67 -1.99 -0.10
CA GLY A 5 17.61 -0.62 0.40
C GLY A 5 17.50 0.37 -0.76
N TRP A 6 17.09 1.59 -0.44
CA TRP A 6 17.05 2.72 -1.38
C TRP A 6 18.40 2.88 -2.13
N HIS A 7 18.36 2.90 -3.46
CA HIS A 7 19.56 2.97 -4.31
C HIS A 7 19.81 4.34 -4.95
N GLY A 8 18.85 5.28 -4.85
CA GLY A 8 18.99 6.65 -5.32
C GLY A 8 19.79 7.58 -4.40
N THR A 9 19.91 8.85 -4.80
CA THR A 9 20.57 9.88 -4.00
C THR A 9 19.70 10.34 -2.83
N ARG A 10 20.32 10.96 -1.82
CA ARG A 10 19.59 11.60 -0.71
C ARG A 10 18.59 12.65 -1.22
N GLU A 11 18.94 13.41 -2.26
CA GLU A 11 18.08 14.43 -2.86
C GLU A 11 16.85 13.82 -3.53
N GLN A 12 17.03 12.68 -4.22
CA GLN A 12 15.91 11.92 -4.79
C GLN A 12 14.99 11.39 -3.68
N LEU A 13 15.55 10.88 -2.57
CA LEU A 13 14.77 10.42 -1.42
C LEU A 13 13.96 11.58 -0.80
N GLU A 14 14.59 12.74 -0.62
CA GLU A 14 13.94 13.94 -0.08
C GLU A 14 12.82 14.43 -1.01
N ARG A 15 13.03 14.43 -2.33
CA ARG A 15 11.98 14.78 -3.31
C ARG A 15 10.81 13.82 -3.25
N LEU A 16 11.08 12.53 -3.19
CA LEU A 16 10.04 11.52 -3.14
C LEU A 16 9.25 11.56 -1.83
N GLU A 17 9.95 11.74 -0.71
CA GLU A 17 9.34 11.94 0.60
C GLU A 17 8.49 13.22 0.65
N ALA A 18 8.96 14.31 0.03
CA ALA A 18 8.18 15.54 -0.11
C ALA A 18 6.91 15.32 -0.95
N SER A 19 7.02 14.60 -2.06
CA SER A 19 5.89 14.24 -2.93
C SER A 19 4.85 13.38 -2.21
N LEU A 20 5.25 12.46 -1.34
CA LEU A 20 4.30 11.66 -0.57
C LEU A 20 3.71 12.44 0.62
N LYS A 21 4.44 13.39 1.19
CA LYS A 21 3.91 14.27 2.24
C LYS A 21 2.75 15.14 1.76
N THR A 22 2.68 15.50 0.48
CA THR A 22 1.52 16.25 -0.04
C THR A 22 0.23 15.44 0.02
N MET A 23 0.32 14.12 0.04
CA MET A 23 -0.80 13.18 0.14
C MET A 23 -1.19 12.83 1.60
N ASP A 24 -0.32 13.15 2.57
CA ASP A 24 -0.57 12.83 3.98
C ASP A 24 -1.92 13.37 4.51
N PRO A 25 -2.41 14.57 4.13
CA PRO A 25 -3.73 15.05 4.58
C PRO A 25 -4.89 14.13 4.16
N ASP A 26 -4.86 13.58 2.95
CA ASP A 26 -5.90 12.68 2.46
C ASP A 26 -5.84 11.32 3.18
N PHE A 27 -4.64 10.77 3.34
CA PHE A 27 -4.43 9.57 4.15
C PHE A 27 -4.91 9.77 5.59
N CYS A 28 -4.56 10.89 6.23
CA CYS A 28 -4.95 11.18 7.61
C CYS A 28 -6.46 11.38 7.75
N SER A 29 -7.10 12.05 6.78
CA SER A 29 -8.55 12.24 6.76
C SER A 29 -9.28 10.91 6.62
N PHE A 30 -8.82 10.07 5.69
CA PHE A 30 -9.35 8.72 5.50
C PHE A 30 -9.13 7.83 6.73
N ALA A 31 -7.92 7.85 7.30
CA ALA A 31 -7.56 7.09 8.48
C ALA A 31 -8.45 7.49 9.67
N SER A 32 -8.66 8.78 9.87
CA SER A 32 -9.54 9.31 10.92
C SER A 32 -11.00 8.88 10.70
N LYS A 33 -11.50 8.96 9.46
CA LYS A 33 -12.87 8.56 9.09
C LYS A 33 -13.17 7.11 9.45
N TYR A 34 -12.19 6.22 9.27
CA TYR A 34 -12.36 4.77 9.47
C TYR A 34 -11.67 4.23 10.74
N ASN A 35 -11.16 5.11 11.61
CA ASN A 35 -10.41 4.76 12.82
C ASN A 35 -9.24 3.79 12.54
N LEU A 36 -8.42 4.16 11.56
CA LEU A 36 -7.22 3.44 11.14
C LEU A 36 -5.95 4.22 11.50
N ASP A 37 -4.82 3.53 11.51
CA ASP A 37 -3.51 4.15 11.70
C ASP A 37 -2.75 4.22 10.37
N LEU A 38 -2.39 5.45 9.97
CA LEU A 38 -1.46 5.67 8.86
C LEU A 38 -0.04 5.31 9.30
N LYS A 39 0.55 4.33 8.62
CA LYS A 39 1.95 3.93 8.82
C LYS A 39 2.82 4.55 7.72
N LYS A 40 3.97 5.09 8.13
CA LYS A 40 4.97 5.72 7.26
C LYS A 40 6.31 5.02 7.46
N ILE A 41 6.88 4.49 6.39
CA ILE A 41 8.20 3.84 6.41
C ILE A 41 9.10 4.54 5.40
N SER A 42 10.36 4.74 5.76
CA SER A 42 11.38 5.34 4.88
C SER A 42 12.62 4.46 4.71
N LYS A 43 12.69 3.33 5.41
CA LYS A 43 13.92 2.52 5.58
C LYS A 43 14.48 1.98 4.26
N ASP A 44 13.63 1.75 3.26
CA ASP A 44 14.00 1.19 1.95
C ASP A 44 13.29 1.96 0.82
N GLY A 45 13.09 3.25 1.04
CA GLY A 45 12.23 4.09 0.22
C GLY A 45 10.95 4.49 0.98
N PRO A 46 10.36 5.64 0.61
CA PRO A 46 9.23 6.21 1.32
C PRO A 46 7.93 5.50 0.92
N VAL A 47 7.19 5.03 1.93
CA VAL A 47 5.99 4.20 1.80
C VAL A 47 4.93 4.69 2.76
N ARG A 48 3.70 4.78 2.28
CA ARG A 48 2.49 5.09 3.08
C ARG A 48 1.57 3.90 3.01
N PHE A 49 1.09 3.43 4.15
CA PHE A 49 0.10 2.37 4.14
C PHE A 49 -0.87 2.42 5.31
N LEU A 50 -2.04 1.87 5.05
CA LEU A 50 -3.13 1.67 6.00
C LEU A 50 -3.41 0.18 6.07
N GLU A 51 -3.58 -0.33 7.28
CA GLU A 51 -3.80 -1.76 7.50
C GLU A 51 -4.89 -1.99 8.54
N TRP A 52 -5.78 -2.94 8.28
CA TRP A 52 -6.86 -3.32 9.20
C TRP A 52 -7.23 -4.79 9.07
N GLY A 53 -8.23 -5.21 9.87
CA GLY A 53 -8.72 -6.58 9.88
C GLY A 53 -7.98 -7.48 10.88
N LYS A 54 -8.66 -8.56 11.30
CA LYS A 54 -8.15 -9.53 12.28
C LYS A 54 -7.85 -10.87 11.61
N GLU A 55 -8.90 -11.55 11.13
CA GLU A 55 -8.78 -12.86 10.49
C GLU A 55 -8.28 -12.75 9.05
N VAL A 56 -8.90 -11.86 8.27
CA VAL A 56 -8.38 -11.39 6.99
C VAL A 56 -7.81 -10.01 7.22
N ARG A 57 -6.52 -9.84 6.91
CA ARG A 57 -5.80 -8.57 6.97
C ARG A 57 -5.98 -7.84 5.64
N CYS A 58 -6.29 -6.56 5.71
CA CYS A 58 -6.45 -5.68 4.56
C CYS A 58 -5.35 -4.63 4.58
N LEU A 59 -4.80 -4.31 3.42
CA LEU A 59 -3.72 -3.36 3.22
C LEU A 59 -4.04 -2.48 2.01
N ILE A 60 -3.91 -1.16 2.17
CA ILE A 60 -3.73 -0.22 1.07
C ILE A 60 -2.35 0.40 1.24
N GLN A 61 -1.54 0.40 0.17
CA GLN A 61 -0.18 0.94 0.22
C GLN A 61 0.16 1.72 -1.04
N VAL A 62 0.81 2.86 -0.82
CA VAL A 62 1.49 3.64 -1.85
C VAL A 62 3.00 3.49 -1.66
N TYR A 63 3.70 3.14 -2.73
CA TYR A 63 5.13 2.91 -2.75
C TYR A 63 5.74 3.34 -4.08
N LEU A 64 7.06 3.52 -4.08
CA LEU A 64 7.82 3.87 -5.27
C LEU A 64 7.81 2.73 -6.30
N ALA A 65 7.44 3.05 -7.54
CA ALA A 65 7.51 2.16 -8.67
C ALA A 65 8.85 2.27 -9.39
N ASP A 66 9.29 3.49 -9.69
CA ASP A 66 10.54 3.77 -10.39
C ASP A 66 11.28 4.97 -9.75
N GLU A 67 12.56 4.78 -9.41
CA GLU A 67 13.39 5.80 -8.75
C GLU A 67 13.90 6.89 -9.72
N THR A 68 13.95 6.58 -11.02
CA THR A 68 14.42 7.48 -12.09
C THR A 68 13.33 8.47 -12.46
N ASP A 69 12.14 7.94 -12.75
CA ASP A 69 10.97 8.71 -13.17
C ASP A 69 10.11 9.18 -11.98
N LEU A 70 10.46 8.75 -10.76
CA LEU A 70 9.78 9.09 -9.50
C LEU A 70 8.27 8.79 -9.54
N THR A 71 7.93 7.65 -10.13
CA THR A 71 6.55 7.19 -10.26
C THR A 71 6.14 6.32 -9.08
N LEU A 72 4.85 6.29 -8.78
CA LEU A 72 4.27 5.60 -7.64
C LEU A 72 3.29 4.53 -8.08
N ASN A 73 3.20 3.47 -7.30
CA ASN A 73 2.14 2.47 -7.37
C ASN A 73 1.20 2.64 -6.17
N LEU A 74 -0.10 2.44 -6.41
CA LEU A 74 -1.08 2.20 -5.35
C LEU A 74 -1.61 0.78 -5.51
N TRP A 75 -1.35 -0.07 -4.52
CA TRP A 75 -1.82 -1.44 -4.50
C TRP A 75 -2.63 -1.74 -3.25
N ILE A 76 -3.52 -2.71 -3.38
CA ILE A 76 -4.34 -3.22 -2.29
C ILE A 76 -4.17 -4.73 -2.18
N CYS A 77 -4.22 -5.25 -0.95
CA CYS A 77 -4.32 -6.69 -0.75
C CYS A 77 -5.15 -7.06 0.48
N ALA A 78 -5.92 -8.13 0.34
CA ALA A 78 -6.52 -8.86 1.46
C ALA A 78 -5.76 -10.18 1.58
N PHE A 79 -5.33 -10.55 2.79
CA PHE A 79 -4.60 -11.79 3.01
C PHE A 79 -4.99 -12.46 4.33
N GLN A 80 -4.86 -13.79 4.35
CA GLN A 80 -5.09 -14.62 5.52
C GLN A 80 -4.05 -15.74 5.57
N ASP A 81 -3.53 -15.98 6.77
CA ASP A 81 -2.61 -17.08 7.01
C ASP A 81 -3.39 -18.28 7.59
N ARG A 82 -3.25 -19.44 6.95
CA ARG A 82 -3.94 -20.70 7.29
C ARG A 82 -2.94 -21.85 7.32
N ALA A 83 -2.79 -22.52 8.45
CA ALA A 83 -1.95 -23.72 8.59
C ALA A 83 -0.55 -23.58 7.98
N GLY A 84 0.15 -22.46 8.26
CA GLY A 84 1.50 -22.21 7.74
C GLY A 84 1.54 -21.76 6.27
N LYS A 85 0.41 -21.36 5.67
CA LYS A 85 0.32 -20.88 4.30
C LYS A 85 -0.35 -19.52 4.25
N ARG A 86 0.10 -18.63 3.37
CA ARG A 86 -0.58 -17.37 3.08
C ARG A 86 -1.49 -17.51 1.87
N TYR A 87 -2.69 -16.98 2.00
CA TYR A 87 -3.65 -16.81 0.92
C TYR A 87 -3.92 -15.33 0.75
N TRP A 88 -4.01 -14.84 -0.47
CA TRP A 88 -4.28 -13.43 -0.73
C TRP A 88 -5.10 -13.19 -1.99
N LYS A 89 -5.64 -11.98 -2.07
CA LYS A 89 -6.16 -11.37 -3.29
C LYS A 89 -5.62 -9.95 -3.33
N LYS A 90 -5.08 -9.54 -4.48
CA LYS A 90 -4.38 -8.26 -4.61
C LYS A 90 -4.63 -7.61 -5.96
N GLU A 91 -4.50 -6.29 -6.00
CA GLU A 91 -4.69 -5.50 -7.21
C GLU A 91 -3.78 -4.26 -7.16
N LEU A 92 -3.21 -3.90 -8.32
CA LEU A 92 -2.60 -2.59 -8.55
C LEU A 92 -3.71 -1.66 -9.08
N ILE A 93 -4.16 -0.73 -8.24
CA ILE A 93 -5.20 0.25 -8.61
C ILE A 93 -4.61 1.34 -9.51
N ARG A 94 -3.36 1.72 -9.24
CA ARG A 94 -2.56 2.61 -10.08
C ARG A 94 -1.15 2.05 -10.21
N THR A 95 -0.61 2.15 -11.41
CA THR A 95 0.72 1.67 -11.76
C THR A 95 1.50 2.81 -12.40
N GLU A 96 2.71 3.05 -11.91
CA GLU A 96 3.69 3.98 -12.48
C GLU A 96 3.13 5.39 -12.74
N VAL A 97 2.31 5.90 -11.81
CA VAL A 97 1.73 7.25 -11.92
C VAL A 97 2.58 8.29 -11.21
N SER A 98 2.55 9.53 -11.71
CA SER A 98 3.21 10.64 -11.01
C SER A 98 2.56 10.90 -9.65
N ALA A 99 3.33 11.43 -8.69
CA ALA A 99 2.81 11.81 -7.39
C ALA A 99 1.67 12.84 -7.46
N ARG A 100 1.75 13.78 -8.41
CA ARG A 100 0.69 14.77 -8.63
C ARG A 100 -0.61 14.10 -9.05
N GLN A 101 -0.57 13.24 -10.07
CA GLN A 101 -1.76 12.54 -10.56
C GLN A 101 -2.36 11.67 -9.46
N LEU A 102 -1.52 10.95 -8.71
CA LEU A 102 -2.00 10.12 -7.62
C LEU A 102 -2.67 10.97 -6.53
N ALA A 103 -2.11 12.11 -6.16
CA ALA A 103 -2.68 13.02 -5.16
C ALA A 103 -4.06 13.57 -5.58
N GLU A 104 -4.24 13.90 -6.87
CA GLU A 104 -5.52 14.41 -7.40
C GLU A 104 -6.66 13.37 -7.29
N GLU A 105 -6.34 12.08 -7.29
CA GLU A 105 -7.31 10.98 -7.26
C GLU A 105 -7.35 10.22 -5.91
N LEU A 106 -6.42 10.50 -5.00
CA LEU A 106 -6.11 9.62 -3.86
C LEU A 106 -7.33 9.34 -2.98
N ALA A 107 -8.10 10.37 -2.64
CA ALA A 107 -9.26 10.21 -1.76
C ALA A 107 -10.28 9.19 -2.32
N GLU A 108 -10.58 9.25 -3.62
CA GLU A 108 -11.50 8.32 -4.28
C GLU A 108 -10.91 6.91 -4.36
N LEU A 109 -9.59 6.82 -4.62
CA LEU A 109 -8.89 5.53 -4.69
C LEU A 109 -8.86 4.82 -3.34
N LEU A 110 -8.71 5.56 -2.23
CA LEU A 110 -8.75 5.00 -0.88
C LEU A 110 -10.13 4.42 -0.54
N GLU A 111 -11.21 5.15 -0.86
CA GLU A 111 -12.59 4.67 -0.67
C GLU A 111 -12.90 3.44 -1.53
N THR A 112 -12.54 3.49 -2.81
CA THR A 112 -12.70 2.36 -3.73
C THR A 112 -11.91 1.14 -3.26
N GLY A 113 -10.65 1.35 -2.87
CA GLY A 113 -9.76 0.31 -2.36
C GLY A 113 -10.32 -0.35 -1.11
N LYS A 114 -10.83 0.46 -0.15
CA LYS A 114 -11.46 -0.07 1.05
C LYS A 114 -12.71 -0.88 0.75
N HIS A 115 -13.59 -0.41 -0.13
CA HIS A 115 -14.79 -1.16 -0.49
C HIS A 115 -14.45 -2.54 -1.08
N LYS A 116 -13.47 -2.59 -2.00
CA LYS A 116 -12.97 -3.86 -2.58
C LYS A 116 -12.37 -4.77 -1.51
N LEU A 117 -11.56 -4.22 -0.61
CA LEU A 117 -10.91 -4.99 0.46
C LEU A 117 -11.92 -5.54 1.46
N ASP A 118 -12.93 -4.77 1.84
CA ASP A 118 -14.00 -5.23 2.72
C ASP A 118 -14.83 -6.35 2.04
N GLN A 119 -15.08 -6.25 0.73
CA GLN A 119 -15.70 -7.31 -0.05
C GLN A 119 -14.86 -8.60 -0.04
N TRP A 120 -13.56 -8.52 -0.33
CA TRP A 120 -12.66 -9.69 -0.30
C TRP A 120 -12.52 -10.28 1.10
N ALA A 121 -12.47 -9.44 2.14
CA ALA A 121 -12.40 -9.88 3.52
C ALA A 121 -13.65 -10.66 3.96
N SER A 122 -14.82 -10.33 3.40
CA SER A 122 -16.07 -11.08 3.66
C SER A 122 -16.15 -12.44 2.95
N ARG A 123 -15.22 -12.74 2.04
CA ARG A 123 -15.18 -13.98 1.24
C ARG A 123 -13.79 -14.61 1.27
N PRO A 124 -13.31 -15.01 2.45
CA PRO A 124 -11.97 -15.58 2.61
C PRO A 124 -11.73 -16.79 1.69
N GLU A 125 -12.76 -17.57 1.36
CA GLU A 125 -12.71 -18.70 0.43
C GLU A 125 -12.27 -18.31 -0.99
N GLU A 126 -12.44 -17.05 -1.41
CA GLU A 126 -11.97 -16.54 -2.71
C GLU A 126 -10.48 -16.11 -2.68
N LEU A 127 -9.80 -16.18 -1.53
CA LEU A 127 -8.38 -15.86 -1.44
C LEU A 127 -7.53 -16.99 -2.04
N GLU A 128 -6.60 -16.62 -2.90
CA GLU A 128 -5.76 -17.55 -3.66
C GLU A 128 -4.49 -17.88 -2.89
N PHE A 129 -3.98 -19.11 -3.04
CA PHE A 129 -2.71 -19.49 -2.42
C PHE A 129 -1.58 -18.58 -2.91
N ALA A 130 -0.86 -17.98 -1.97
CA ALA A 130 0.23 -17.05 -2.22
C ALA A 130 1.59 -17.72 -2.06
N THR A 131 1.83 -18.30 -0.89
CA THR A 131 3.13 -18.87 -0.52
C THR A 131 3.03 -19.69 0.77
N ASP A 132 3.99 -20.57 1.01
CA ASP A 132 4.21 -21.20 2.32
C ASP A 132 4.94 -20.22 3.25
N LEU A 133 4.51 -20.15 4.50
CA LEU A 133 5.18 -19.37 5.54
C LEU A 133 6.26 -20.25 6.15
N GLN A 134 7.53 -19.86 5.95
CA GLN A 134 8.63 -20.49 6.66
C GLN A 134 8.48 -20.18 8.15
N MET A 135 8.35 -21.24 8.96
CA MET A 135 8.39 -21.16 10.43
C MET A 135 9.78 -20.80 10.93
#